data_AF-A0AAJ8BQ02-F1
#
_entry.id   AF-A0AAJ8BQ02-F1
#
_cell.length_a   1.000
_cell.length_b   1.000
_cell.length_c   1.000
_cell.angle_alpha   90.00
_cell.angle_beta   90.00
_cell.angle_gamma   90.00
#
_symmetry.space_group_name_H-M   'P 1'
#
loop_
_entity.id
_entity.type
_entity.pdbx_description
1 polymer ?
#
loop_
_entity_poly.entity_id
_entity_poly.type
_entity_poly.pdbx_seq_one_letter_code
_entity_poly.pdbx_strand_id
1 'polypeptide(L)'
;MAYRIGLDRLEHIRVLYADWSTVSDEDIQEWRALWWRIYRLDTYANLASGTPYLIDDTLIDTSFNLSQTANPSHAIFLPPNSAGLAELLPAITSDPETLLDNIHNITIASMRQAGLMIRIHMLRWQAGMLSQITAVDRQLTTLRLALPPGWLNPHRNAFINESPLAHHARLITVYHLRMAQLLLSVAECSARRADDWLSAWQRVLETCQDIAGLASQWDSAYCMTVDPAITFTIFTTLIFLDLQRKCELVATDDLHSSIDHDITVLHLQLKHFGTIWTQARLLTCKVPTSFRHVW
;
A
#
# COMPACT_ATOMS: atom_id res chain seq x y z
N MET A 1 20.75 2.71 11.84
CA MET A 1 20.79 3.86 12.78
C MET A 1 19.56 3.86 13.68
N ALA A 2 18.33 3.87 13.12
CA ALA A 2 17.07 3.85 13.89
C ALA A 2 17.04 2.78 15.01
N TYR A 3 17.35 1.52 14.72
CA TYR A 3 17.45 0.46 15.73
C TYR A 3 18.46 0.69 16.85
N ARG A 4 19.56 1.40 16.55
CA ARG A 4 20.62 1.68 17.54
C ARG A 4 20.16 2.73 18.54
N ILE A 5 19.39 3.71 18.09
CA ILE A 5 18.82 4.75 18.94
C ILE A 5 17.48 4.34 19.56
N GLY A 6 16.88 3.22 19.11
CA GLY A 6 15.68 2.63 19.68
C GLY A 6 14.36 3.18 19.17
N LEU A 7 14.31 3.80 17.98
CA LEU A 7 13.06 4.34 17.42
C LEU A 7 11.97 3.29 17.17
N ASP A 8 12.37 2.02 17.08
CA ASP A 8 11.48 0.85 16.95
C ASP A 8 10.79 0.47 18.26
N ARG A 9 11.27 0.99 19.40
CA ARG A 9 10.85 0.63 20.76
C ARG A 9 10.74 1.85 21.66
N LEU A 10 10.09 2.91 21.15
CA LEU A 10 10.01 4.21 21.81
C LEU A 10 9.39 4.11 23.20
N GLU A 11 8.31 3.34 23.36
CA GLU A 11 7.66 3.18 24.67
C GLU A 11 8.61 2.52 25.68
N HIS A 12 9.40 1.54 25.26
CA HIS A 12 10.40 0.89 26.12
C HIS A 12 11.55 1.83 26.52
N ILE A 13 12.15 2.54 25.57
CA ILE A 13 13.36 3.32 25.85
C ILE A 13 13.08 4.55 26.70
N ARG A 14 11.87 5.13 26.63
CA ARG A 14 11.46 6.24 27.48
C ARG A 14 11.42 5.86 28.97
N VAL A 15 11.08 4.60 29.25
CA VAL A 15 11.05 4.08 30.63
C VAL A 15 12.46 3.72 31.11
N LEU A 16 13.29 3.16 30.23
CA LEU A 16 14.60 2.63 30.62
C LEU A 16 15.70 3.68 30.73
N TYR A 17 15.68 4.72 29.90
CA TYR A 17 16.79 5.68 29.79
C TYR A 17 16.36 7.07 30.23
N ALA A 18 17.09 7.64 31.20
CA ALA A 18 16.81 8.95 31.76
C ALA A 18 16.76 10.06 30.69
N ASP A 19 17.70 10.04 29.73
CA ASP A 19 17.76 11.02 28.64
C ASP A 19 16.46 11.05 27.82
N TRP A 20 15.86 9.87 27.56
CA TRP A 20 14.60 9.73 26.83
C TRP A 20 13.36 10.05 27.68
N SER A 21 13.45 9.88 29.00
CA SER A 21 12.37 10.25 29.93
C SER A 21 12.16 11.78 30.01
N THR A 22 13.21 12.56 29.74
CA THR A 22 13.16 14.03 29.75
C THR A 22 12.72 14.66 28.43
N VAL A 23 12.60 13.86 27.36
CA VAL A 23 12.14 14.34 26.05
C VAL A 23 10.65 14.68 26.15
N SER A 24 10.26 15.82 25.59
CA SER A 24 8.88 16.29 25.61
C SER A 24 7.94 15.32 24.86
N ASP A 25 6.66 15.29 25.23
CA ASP A 25 5.70 14.43 24.53
C ASP A 25 5.54 14.84 23.05
N GLU A 26 5.68 16.12 22.74
CA GLU A 26 5.66 16.65 21.36
C GLU A 26 6.82 16.07 20.54
N ASP A 27 8.06 16.17 21.05
CA ASP A 27 9.24 15.62 20.38
C ASP A 27 9.12 14.09 20.22
N ILE A 28 8.54 13.39 21.21
CA ILE A 28 8.28 11.95 21.11
C ILE A 28 7.28 11.63 20.00
N GLN A 29 6.25 12.45 19.78
CA GLN A 29 5.37 12.29 18.62
C GLN A 29 6.14 12.47 17.30
N GLU A 30 7.07 13.41 17.22
CA GLU A 30 7.90 13.59 16.03
C GLU A 30 8.79 12.36 15.77
N TRP A 31 9.45 11.83 16.81
CA TRP A 31 10.24 10.60 16.71
C TRP A 31 9.40 9.39 16.30
N ARG A 32 8.17 9.29 16.81
CA ARG A 32 7.21 8.25 16.44
C ARG A 32 6.77 8.40 14.98
N ALA A 33 6.44 9.60 14.54
CA ALA A 33 6.11 9.88 13.15
C ALA A 33 7.29 9.50 12.23
N LEU A 34 8.52 9.85 12.61
CA LEU A 34 9.73 9.48 11.88
C LEU A 34 9.91 7.97 11.78
N TRP A 35 9.71 7.22 12.88
CA TRP A 35 9.74 5.76 12.87
C TRP A 35 8.79 5.19 11.82
N TRP A 36 7.54 5.65 11.80
CA TRP A 36 6.56 5.18 10.83
C TRP A 36 6.90 5.56 9.39
N ARG A 37 7.57 6.70 9.15
CA ARG A 37 8.12 7.02 7.81
C ARG A 37 9.23 6.06 7.40
N ILE A 38 10.10 5.66 8.33
CA ILE A 38 11.15 4.65 8.07
C ILE A 38 10.52 3.29 7.78
N TYR A 39 9.47 2.90 8.51
CA TYR A 39 8.73 1.67 8.27
C TYR A 39 8.07 1.62 6.88
N ARG A 40 7.46 2.74 6.45
CA ARG A 40 6.92 2.90 5.10
C ARG A 40 8.02 2.76 4.04
N LEU A 41 9.15 3.46 4.22
CA LEU A 41 10.28 3.41 3.30
C LEU A 41 10.88 2.00 3.16
N ASP A 42 11.09 1.30 4.27
CA ASP A 42 11.53 -0.11 4.28
C ASP A 42 10.54 -0.99 3.50
N THR A 43 9.24 -0.79 3.69
CA THR A 43 8.22 -1.56 2.98
C THR A 43 8.27 -1.28 1.47
N TYR A 44 8.25 -0.02 1.04
CA TYR A 44 8.27 0.33 -0.38
C TYR A 44 9.54 -0.13 -1.10
N ALA A 45 10.72 0.13 -0.51
CA ALA A 45 11.99 -0.20 -1.12
C ALA A 45 12.19 -1.71 -1.29
N ASN A 46 11.85 -2.49 -0.26
CA ASN A 46 12.04 -3.93 -0.30
C ASN A 46 10.95 -4.62 -1.14
N LEU A 47 9.72 -4.11 -1.14
CA LEU A 47 8.67 -4.60 -2.05
C LEU A 47 9.10 -4.44 -3.52
N ALA A 48 9.58 -3.25 -3.91
CA ALA A 48 9.96 -2.96 -5.28
C ALA A 48 11.20 -3.74 -5.75
N SER A 49 12.12 -4.05 -4.83
CA SER A 49 13.34 -4.81 -5.14
C SER A 49 13.22 -6.32 -4.94
N GLY A 50 12.09 -6.81 -4.41
CA GLY A 50 11.88 -8.22 -4.07
C GLY A 50 12.80 -8.72 -2.95
N THR A 51 13.37 -7.81 -2.16
CA THR A 51 14.30 -8.14 -1.07
C THR A 51 13.56 -8.39 0.24
N PRO A 52 14.16 -9.10 1.21
CA PRO A 52 13.58 -9.20 2.55
C PRO A 52 13.44 -7.82 3.18
N TYR A 53 12.30 -7.61 3.83
CA TYR A 53 12.16 -6.46 4.70
C TYR A 53 13.16 -6.51 5.84
N LEU A 54 13.76 -5.36 6.17
CA LEU A 54 14.78 -5.28 7.22
C LEU A 54 14.15 -5.05 8.59
N ILE A 55 12.92 -4.53 8.62
CA ILE A 55 12.18 -4.35 9.86
C ILE A 55 11.45 -5.64 10.26
N ASP A 56 11.50 -6.02 11.53
CA ASP A 56 10.76 -7.18 12.03
C ASP A 56 9.53 -6.68 12.78
N ASP A 57 8.33 -6.94 12.23
CA ASP A 57 7.05 -6.52 12.80
C ASP A 57 6.85 -7.08 14.22
N THR A 58 7.53 -8.17 14.60
CA THR A 58 7.39 -8.81 15.93
C THR A 58 8.19 -8.11 17.03
N LEU A 59 9.13 -7.23 16.65
CA LEU A 59 10.02 -6.53 17.57
C LEU A 59 9.67 -5.04 17.75
N ILE A 60 8.64 -4.56 17.05
CA ILE A 60 8.21 -3.16 17.14
C ILE A 60 7.46 -2.95 18.46
N ASP A 61 8.00 -2.07 19.29
CA ASP A 61 7.39 -1.54 20.51
C ASP A 61 7.32 0.00 20.43
N THR A 62 6.98 0.48 19.24
CA THR A 62 6.62 1.87 18.95
C THR A 62 5.15 1.94 18.58
N SER A 63 4.36 2.70 19.33
CA SER A 63 2.93 2.86 19.08
C SER A 63 2.65 3.61 17.77
N PHE A 64 1.43 3.50 17.24
CA PHE A 64 0.89 4.40 16.23
C PHE A 64 0.81 5.85 16.74
N ASN A 65 0.71 6.80 15.81
CA ASN A 65 0.69 8.23 16.13
C ASN A 65 -0.50 8.54 17.04
N LEU A 66 -0.28 9.40 18.02
CA LEU A 66 -1.27 9.82 19.00
C LEU A 66 -1.59 11.31 18.78
N SER A 67 -2.87 11.68 18.91
CA SER A 67 -3.26 13.10 18.95
C SER A 67 -2.66 13.80 20.17
N GLN A 68 -2.56 15.12 20.10
CA GLN A 68 -2.06 15.94 21.21
C GLN A 68 -2.92 15.82 22.48
N THR A 69 -4.19 15.42 22.32
CA THR A 69 -5.16 15.26 23.41
C THR A 69 -5.32 13.81 23.87
N ALA A 70 -4.65 12.86 23.23
CA ALA A 70 -4.75 11.45 23.59
C ALA A 70 -4.00 11.16 24.89
N ASN A 71 -4.64 10.37 25.76
CA ASN A 71 -3.97 9.80 26.93
C ASN A 71 -2.93 8.77 26.47
N PRO A 72 -1.63 8.91 26.86
CA PRO A 72 -0.57 7.98 26.47
C PRO A 72 -0.83 6.52 26.89
N SER A 73 -1.68 6.30 27.88
CA SER A 73 -2.10 4.97 28.37
C SER A 73 -2.95 4.18 27.37
N HIS A 74 -3.43 4.81 26.29
CA HIS A 74 -4.24 4.17 25.24
C HIS A 74 -3.44 3.97 23.94
N ALA A 75 -2.12 3.82 24.04
CA ALA A 75 -1.24 3.56 22.91
C ALA A 75 -1.71 2.33 22.09
N ILE A 76 -1.80 2.51 20.77
CA ILE A 76 -2.19 1.46 19.83
C ILE A 76 -0.90 0.95 19.17
N PHE A 77 -0.68 -0.36 19.16
CA PHE A 77 0.53 -0.95 18.58
C PHE A 77 0.21 -1.74 17.31
N LEU A 78 1.19 -1.87 16.44
CA LEU A 78 1.10 -2.80 15.31
C LEU A 78 1.13 -4.23 15.86
N PRO A 79 0.12 -5.07 15.58
CA PRO A 79 0.15 -6.44 16.03
C PRO A 79 1.27 -7.23 15.32
N PRO A 80 1.88 -8.20 16.01
CA PRO A 80 2.93 -9.02 15.43
C PRO A 80 2.40 -9.75 14.18
N ASN A 81 3.22 -9.79 13.13
CA ASN A 81 2.86 -10.33 11.82
C ASN A 81 1.61 -9.69 11.19
N SER A 82 1.23 -8.48 11.63
CA SER A 82 0.05 -7.78 11.13
C SER A 82 -1.27 -8.57 11.26
N ALA A 83 -1.33 -9.55 12.18
CA ALA A 83 -2.57 -10.28 12.45
C ALA A 83 -3.52 -9.40 13.27
N GLY A 84 -4.78 -9.23 12.83
CA GLY A 84 -5.75 -8.43 13.58
C GLY A 84 -5.71 -6.93 13.30
N LEU A 85 -5.09 -6.47 12.20
CA LEU A 85 -5.08 -5.04 11.82
C LEU A 85 -6.48 -4.39 11.79
N ALA A 86 -7.51 -5.16 11.41
CA ALA A 86 -8.89 -4.68 11.39
C ALA A 86 -9.42 -4.32 12.79
N GLU A 87 -8.94 -4.99 13.83
CA GLU A 87 -9.37 -4.78 15.22
C GLU A 87 -8.86 -3.44 15.78
N LEU A 88 -7.84 -2.85 15.15
CA LEU A 88 -7.31 -1.54 15.50
C LEU A 88 -8.17 -0.39 14.98
N LEU A 89 -8.95 -0.63 13.92
CA LEU A 89 -9.66 0.43 13.21
C LEU A 89 -10.64 1.21 14.11
N PRO A 90 -11.45 0.60 15.00
CA PRO A 90 -12.33 1.35 15.88
C PRO A 90 -11.58 2.40 16.71
N ALA A 91 -10.44 2.04 17.31
CA ALA A 91 -9.63 2.96 18.10
C ALA A 91 -9.01 4.06 17.23
N ILE A 92 -8.50 3.72 16.04
CA ILE A 92 -7.91 4.70 15.12
C ILE A 92 -8.97 5.66 14.55
N THR A 93 -10.16 5.17 14.24
CA THR A 93 -11.27 5.99 13.70
C THR A 93 -11.87 6.93 14.72
N SER A 94 -11.63 6.68 16.01
CA SER A 94 -12.05 7.58 17.08
C SER A 94 -11.20 8.86 17.19
N ASP A 95 -10.04 8.90 16.53
CA ASP A 95 -9.12 10.05 16.53
C ASP A 95 -8.96 10.63 15.10
N PRO A 96 -9.68 11.70 14.76
CA PRO A 96 -9.60 12.33 13.44
C PRO A 96 -8.23 12.94 13.11
N GLU A 97 -7.44 13.34 14.12
CA GLU A 97 -6.16 14.03 13.91
C GLU A 97 -5.11 13.07 13.32
N THR A 98 -5.10 11.84 13.80
CA THR A 98 -4.11 10.82 13.40
C THR A 98 -4.65 9.77 12.43
N LEU A 99 -5.96 9.83 12.12
CA LEU A 99 -6.69 8.87 11.29
C LEU A 99 -5.98 8.49 9.99
N LEU A 100 -5.67 9.48 9.15
CA LEU A 100 -5.09 9.26 7.83
C LEU A 100 -3.71 8.61 7.91
N ASP A 101 -2.86 9.09 8.82
CA ASP A 101 -1.51 8.56 8.97
C ASP A 101 -1.49 7.15 9.57
N ASN A 102 -2.39 6.86 10.51
CA ASN A 102 -2.50 5.54 11.12
C ASN A 102 -3.11 4.53 10.14
N ILE A 103 -4.14 4.90 9.36
CA ILE A 103 -4.65 4.04 8.27
C ILE A 103 -3.58 3.83 7.19
N HIS A 104 -2.78 4.86 6.86
CA HIS A 104 -1.66 4.68 5.95
C HIS A 104 -0.69 3.61 6.46
N ASN A 105 -0.30 3.64 7.74
CA ASN A 105 0.57 2.63 8.33
C ASN A 105 -0.06 1.23 8.30
N ILE A 106 -1.36 1.10 8.60
CA ILE A 106 -2.09 -0.18 8.54
C ILE A 106 -2.11 -0.76 7.12
N THR A 107 -2.42 0.07 6.12
CA THR A 107 -2.50 -0.38 4.73
C THR A 107 -1.12 -0.74 4.19
N ILE A 108 -0.07 -0.04 4.62
CA ILE A 108 1.34 -0.39 4.35
C ILE A 108 1.69 -1.74 4.96
N ALA A 109 1.33 -2.00 6.21
CA ALA A 109 1.56 -3.28 6.87
C ALA A 109 0.83 -4.43 6.15
N SER A 110 -0.40 -4.19 5.67
CA SER A 110 -1.13 -5.17 4.84
C SER A 110 -0.44 -5.45 3.50
N MET A 111 0.03 -4.41 2.81
CA MET A 111 0.78 -4.55 1.57
C MET A 111 2.11 -5.29 1.79
N ARG A 112 2.76 -5.07 2.94
CA ARG A 112 3.97 -5.78 3.36
C ARG A 112 3.74 -7.29 3.44
N GLN A 113 2.65 -7.72 4.07
CA GLN A 113 2.26 -9.14 4.17
C GLN A 113 1.99 -9.77 2.79
N ALA A 114 1.27 -9.07 1.91
CA ALA A 114 1.08 -9.52 0.53
C ALA A 114 2.41 -9.63 -0.25
N GLY A 115 3.30 -8.65 -0.07
CA GLY A 115 4.66 -8.66 -0.61
C GLY A 115 5.52 -9.83 -0.10
N LEU A 116 5.34 -10.23 1.16
CA LEU A 116 6.01 -11.41 1.71
C LEU A 116 5.53 -12.68 1.00
N MET A 117 4.23 -12.82 0.73
CA MET A 117 3.68 -13.99 0.04
C MET A 117 4.23 -14.14 -1.38
N ILE A 118 4.28 -13.06 -2.17
CA ILE A 118 4.85 -13.13 -3.52
C ILE A 118 6.34 -13.46 -3.49
N ARG A 119 7.08 -12.92 -2.51
CA ARG A 119 8.51 -13.20 -2.36
C ARG A 119 8.78 -14.65 -1.98
N ILE A 120 8.04 -15.19 -1.00
CA ILE A 120 8.14 -16.61 -0.62
C ILE A 120 7.82 -17.47 -1.85
N HIS A 121 6.77 -17.11 -2.58
CA HIS A 121 6.40 -17.80 -3.82
C HIS A 121 7.55 -17.85 -4.84
N MET A 122 8.19 -16.72 -5.12
CA MET A 122 9.31 -16.65 -6.08
C MET A 122 10.57 -17.43 -5.64
N LEU A 123 10.85 -17.48 -4.33
CA LEU A 123 12.08 -18.08 -3.82
C LEU A 123 11.95 -19.58 -3.53
N ARG A 124 10.77 -20.03 -3.08
CA ARG A 124 10.55 -21.42 -2.65
C ARG A 124 9.09 -21.80 -2.85
N TRP A 125 8.84 -22.67 -3.83
CA TRP A 125 7.57 -23.40 -3.88
C TRP A 125 7.47 -24.40 -2.71
N GLN A 126 6.44 -24.26 -1.87
CA GLN A 126 6.22 -25.10 -0.70
C GLN A 126 4.76 -25.58 -0.62
N ALA A 127 4.58 -26.81 -0.13
CA ALA A 127 3.24 -27.30 0.23
C ALA A 127 2.62 -26.39 1.30
N GLY A 128 1.35 -26.00 1.12
CA GLY A 128 0.65 -25.08 2.03
C GLY A 128 0.79 -23.59 1.71
N MET A 129 1.47 -23.22 0.61
CA MET A 129 1.54 -21.83 0.17
C MET A 129 0.17 -21.22 -0.13
N LEU A 130 -0.72 -21.98 -0.79
CA LEU A 130 -2.07 -21.53 -1.09
C LEU A 130 -2.87 -21.21 0.17
N SER A 131 -2.69 -21.98 1.26
CA SER A 131 -3.39 -21.70 2.52
C SER A 131 -2.84 -20.45 3.22
N GLN A 132 -1.54 -20.16 3.08
CA GLN A 132 -0.96 -18.91 3.59
C GLN A 132 -1.45 -17.69 2.78
N ILE A 133 -1.44 -17.78 1.45
CA ILE A 133 -2.01 -16.74 0.56
C ILE A 133 -3.47 -16.47 0.93
N THR A 134 -4.27 -17.54 1.08
CA THR A 134 -5.68 -17.44 1.47
C THR A 134 -5.85 -16.80 2.86
N ALA A 135 -4.96 -17.07 3.82
CA ALA A 135 -5.02 -16.46 5.14
C ALA A 135 -4.77 -14.96 5.08
N VAL A 136 -3.76 -14.52 4.32
CA VAL A 136 -3.45 -13.09 4.12
C VAL A 136 -4.56 -12.39 3.34
N ASP A 137 -5.14 -13.04 2.32
CA ASP A 137 -6.27 -12.50 1.56
C ASP A 137 -7.53 -12.31 2.41
N ARG A 138 -7.82 -13.26 3.32
CA ARG A 138 -8.89 -13.11 4.31
C ARG A 138 -8.65 -11.92 5.23
N GLN A 139 -7.43 -11.77 5.76
CA GLN A 139 -7.08 -10.62 6.60
C GLN A 139 -7.25 -9.30 5.86
N LEU A 140 -6.81 -9.22 4.60
CA LEU A 140 -6.98 -8.05 3.75
C LEU A 140 -8.46 -7.74 3.49
N THR A 141 -9.27 -8.77 3.23
CA THR A 141 -10.72 -8.64 3.05
C THR A 141 -11.40 -8.14 4.32
N THR A 142 -11.09 -8.71 5.49
CA THR A 142 -11.61 -8.26 6.78
C THR A 142 -11.22 -6.81 7.04
N LEU A 143 -9.96 -6.43 6.79
CA LEU A 143 -9.52 -5.04 6.93
C LEU A 143 -10.31 -4.10 6.02
N ARG A 144 -10.47 -4.43 4.73
CA ARG A 144 -11.22 -3.62 3.77
C ARG A 144 -12.67 -3.39 4.20
N LEU A 145 -13.32 -4.41 4.76
CA LEU A 145 -14.70 -4.32 5.25
C LEU A 145 -14.83 -3.52 6.56
N ALA A 146 -13.79 -3.50 7.39
CA ALA A 146 -13.77 -2.78 8.65
C ALA A 146 -13.40 -1.29 8.52
N LEU A 147 -12.89 -0.86 7.34
CA LEU A 147 -12.59 0.54 7.07
C LEU A 147 -13.83 1.44 7.19
N PRO A 148 -13.64 2.75 7.46
CA PRO A 148 -14.75 3.69 7.52
C PRO A 148 -15.64 3.66 6.26
N PRO A 149 -16.95 3.90 6.40
CA PRO A 149 -17.86 3.95 5.26
C PRO A 149 -17.36 4.93 4.18
N GLY A 150 -17.35 4.46 2.94
CA GLY A 150 -16.90 5.26 1.79
C GLY A 150 -15.38 5.43 1.67
N TRP A 151 -14.57 4.82 2.54
CA TRP A 151 -13.10 4.93 2.47
C TRP A 151 -12.54 4.49 1.12
N LEU A 152 -13.11 3.42 0.56
CA LEU A 152 -12.74 2.85 -0.74
C LEU A 152 -13.33 3.59 -1.95
N ASN A 153 -14.16 4.63 -1.74
CA ASN A 153 -14.74 5.40 -2.84
C ASN A 153 -13.63 6.20 -3.56
N PRO A 154 -13.42 6.03 -4.87
CA PRO A 154 -12.36 6.74 -5.58
C PRO A 154 -12.64 8.25 -5.67
N HIS A 155 -13.87 8.72 -5.46
CA HIS A 155 -14.21 10.14 -5.51
C HIS A 155 -13.97 10.84 -4.17
N ARG A 156 -13.72 12.15 -4.24
CA ARG A 156 -13.65 13.03 -3.08
C ARG A 156 -15.03 13.14 -2.41
N ASN A 157 -15.06 12.99 -1.09
CA ASN A 157 -16.29 13.07 -0.32
C ASN A 157 -16.66 14.53 0.03
N ALA A 158 -17.48 15.14 -0.83
CA ALA A 158 -17.97 16.50 -0.61
C ALA A 158 -18.93 16.62 0.60
N PHE A 159 -19.62 15.55 0.99
CA PHE A 159 -20.60 15.57 2.09
C PHE A 159 -19.97 15.79 3.46
N ILE A 160 -18.72 15.35 3.63
CA ILE A 160 -17.94 15.59 4.87
C ILE A 160 -16.90 16.71 4.69
N ASN A 161 -16.99 17.48 3.59
CA ASN A 161 -16.03 18.51 3.22
C ASN A 161 -14.58 17.99 3.17
N GLU A 162 -14.36 16.82 2.56
CA GLU A 162 -13.03 16.24 2.39
C GLU A 162 -12.13 17.21 1.61
N SER A 163 -11.04 17.65 2.23
CA SER A 163 -10.07 18.50 1.55
C SER A 163 -9.40 17.74 0.40
N PRO A 164 -8.98 18.40 -0.68
CA PRO A 164 -8.30 17.70 -1.77
C PRO A 164 -7.01 17.00 -1.32
N LEU A 165 -6.29 17.57 -0.36
CA LEU A 165 -5.09 16.95 0.22
C LEU A 165 -5.44 15.65 0.97
N ALA A 166 -6.47 15.69 1.83
CA ALA A 166 -6.95 14.52 2.56
C ALA A 166 -7.45 13.43 1.61
N HIS A 167 -8.13 13.83 0.52
CA HIS A 167 -8.56 12.92 -0.54
C HIS A 167 -7.40 12.16 -1.17
N HIS A 168 -6.33 12.86 -1.59
CA HIS A 168 -5.17 12.21 -2.18
C HIS A 168 -4.42 11.33 -1.17
N ALA A 169 -4.30 11.78 0.09
CA ALA A 169 -3.74 10.96 1.16
C ALA A 169 -4.55 9.67 1.38
N ARG A 170 -5.88 9.74 1.34
CA ARG A 170 -6.77 8.57 1.39
C ARG A 170 -6.59 7.68 0.18
N LEU A 171 -6.54 8.23 -1.04
CA LEU A 171 -6.33 7.45 -2.27
C LEU A 171 -5.04 6.63 -2.19
N ILE A 172 -3.96 7.16 -1.62
CA ILE A 172 -2.72 6.39 -1.39
C ILE A 172 -3.00 5.11 -0.58
N THR A 173 -3.80 5.20 0.49
CA THR A 173 -4.16 4.02 1.28
C THR A 173 -4.98 3.01 0.48
N VAL A 174 -5.82 3.47 -0.44
CA VAL A 174 -6.57 2.60 -1.36
C VAL A 174 -5.62 1.95 -2.38
N TYR A 175 -4.64 2.67 -2.92
CA TYR A 175 -3.59 2.10 -3.77
C TYR A 175 -2.83 0.98 -3.07
N HIS A 176 -2.48 1.13 -1.78
CA HIS A 176 -1.82 0.05 -1.02
C HIS A 176 -2.68 -1.21 -0.92
N LEU A 177 -3.97 -1.04 -0.63
CA LEU A 177 -4.92 -2.15 -0.54
C LEU A 177 -5.04 -2.84 -1.90
N ARG A 178 -5.17 -2.08 -2.99
CA ARG A 178 -5.24 -2.66 -4.34
C ARG A 178 -3.94 -3.33 -4.76
N MET A 179 -2.79 -2.76 -4.43
CA MET A 179 -1.50 -3.40 -4.65
C MET A 179 -1.39 -4.71 -3.89
N ALA A 180 -1.81 -4.75 -2.62
CA ALA A 180 -1.85 -5.98 -1.83
C ALA A 180 -2.74 -7.05 -2.49
N GLN A 181 -3.94 -6.67 -2.95
CA GLN A 181 -4.85 -7.57 -3.68
C GLN A 181 -4.22 -8.08 -4.99
N LEU A 182 -3.55 -7.21 -5.75
CA LEU A 182 -2.89 -7.57 -6.99
C LEU A 182 -1.79 -8.61 -6.74
N LEU A 183 -0.92 -8.36 -5.75
CA LEU A 183 0.16 -9.28 -5.38
C LEU A 183 -0.35 -10.65 -4.95
N LEU A 184 -1.43 -10.69 -4.14
CA LEU A 184 -2.04 -11.95 -3.71
C LEU A 184 -2.70 -12.69 -4.88
N SER A 185 -3.39 -11.98 -5.77
CA SER A 185 -4.03 -12.57 -6.95
C SER A 185 -2.99 -13.17 -7.91
N VAL A 186 -1.86 -12.50 -8.09
CA VAL A 186 -0.72 -13.01 -8.88
C VAL A 186 -0.13 -14.25 -8.22
N ALA A 187 0.15 -14.19 -6.92
CA ALA A 187 0.70 -15.32 -6.17
C ALA A 187 -0.25 -16.53 -6.23
N GLU A 188 -1.56 -16.30 -6.15
CA GLU A 188 -2.57 -17.34 -6.25
C GLU A 188 -2.67 -17.93 -7.66
N CYS A 189 -2.61 -17.10 -8.70
CA CYS A 189 -2.58 -17.55 -10.09
C CYS A 189 -1.41 -18.50 -10.34
N SER A 190 -0.24 -18.20 -9.79
CA SER A 190 0.92 -19.09 -9.84
C SER A 190 0.82 -20.29 -8.90
N ALA A 191 0.05 -20.19 -7.82
CA ALA A 191 -0.15 -21.26 -6.84
C ALA A 191 -1.16 -22.33 -7.28
N ARG A 192 -2.12 -21.96 -8.14
CA ARG A 192 -3.16 -22.86 -8.66
C ARG A 192 -2.60 -23.70 -9.82
N ARG A 193 -3.06 -24.96 -9.89
CA ARG A 193 -2.78 -25.85 -11.04
C ARG A 193 -3.59 -25.41 -12.26
N ALA A 194 -3.28 -26.01 -13.42
CA ALA A 194 -3.75 -25.62 -14.75
C ALA A 194 -5.27 -25.50 -14.96
N ASP A 195 -6.12 -25.97 -14.05
CA ASP A 195 -7.57 -25.98 -14.24
C ASP A 195 -8.27 -24.71 -13.71
N ASP A 196 -7.67 -23.96 -12.77
CA ASP A 196 -8.33 -22.83 -12.08
C ASP A 196 -7.63 -21.46 -12.28
N TRP A 197 -6.53 -21.40 -13.03
CA TRP A 197 -5.71 -20.17 -13.16
C TRP A 197 -6.49 -19.02 -13.81
N LEU A 198 -7.45 -19.30 -14.70
CA LEU A 198 -8.21 -18.28 -15.41
C LEU A 198 -9.03 -17.40 -14.44
N SER A 199 -9.61 -18.00 -13.40
CA SER A 199 -10.36 -17.26 -12.36
C SER A 199 -9.45 -16.38 -11.50
N ALA A 200 -8.22 -16.80 -11.26
CA ALA A 200 -7.22 -16.00 -10.56
C ALA A 200 -6.70 -14.87 -11.45
N TRP A 201 -6.52 -15.14 -12.74
CA TRP A 201 -6.13 -14.14 -13.73
C TRP A 201 -7.22 -13.06 -13.94
N GLN A 202 -8.49 -13.45 -13.96
CA GLN A 202 -9.60 -12.49 -13.98
C GLN A 202 -9.50 -11.51 -12.81
N ARG A 203 -9.21 -11.99 -11.58
CA ARG A 203 -9.02 -11.11 -10.42
C ARG A 203 -7.81 -10.19 -10.54
N VAL A 204 -6.73 -10.64 -11.19
CA VAL A 204 -5.58 -9.78 -11.53
C VAL A 204 -6.05 -8.63 -12.42
N LEU A 205 -6.80 -8.92 -13.48
CA LEU A 205 -7.31 -7.91 -14.40
C LEU A 205 -8.31 -6.95 -13.74
N GLU A 206 -9.29 -7.47 -12.99
CA GLU A 206 -10.25 -6.65 -12.22
C GLU A 206 -9.53 -5.69 -11.27
N THR A 207 -8.50 -6.19 -10.57
CA THR A 207 -7.70 -5.35 -9.68
C THR A 207 -6.91 -4.29 -10.44
N CYS A 208 -6.41 -4.60 -11.65
CA CYS A 208 -5.74 -3.61 -12.49
C CYS A 208 -6.68 -2.49 -12.96
N GLN A 209 -7.91 -2.86 -13.35
CA GLN A 209 -8.95 -1.90 -13.73
C GLN A 209 -9.38 -1.04 -12.54
N ASP A 210 -9.51 -1.63 -11.36
CA ASP A 210 -9.77 -0.88 -10.10
C ASP A 210 -8.66 0.16 -9.84
N ILE A 211 -7.39 -0.19 -10.08
CA ILE A 211 -6.25 0.73 -9.92
C ILE A 211 -6.29 1.85 -10.98
N ALA A 212 -6.65 1.53 -12.22
CA ALA A 212 -6.86 2.54 -13.26
C ALA A 212 -8.02 3.49 -12.93
N GLY A 213 -9.11 2.97 -12.35
CA GLY A 213 -10.22 3.78 -11.85
C GLY A 213 -9.81 4.77 -10.76
N LEU A 214 -8.87 4.40 -9.87
CA LEU A 214 -8.28 5.33 -8.91
C LEU A 214 -7.43 6.41 -9.62
N ALA A 215 -6.65 6.00 -10.64
CA ALA A 215 -5.81 6.91 -11.41
C ALA A 215 -6.62 7.98 -12.14
N SER A 216 -7.82 7.64 -12.61
CA SER A 216 -8.75 8.58 -13.25
C SER A 216 -9.23 9.71 -12.33
N GLN A 217 -9.14 9.54 -11.01
CA GLN A 217 -9.52 10.57 -10.02
C GLN A 217 -8.31 11.40 -9.54
N TRP A 218 -7.12 11.12 -10.06
CA TRP A 218 -5.89 11.75 -9.59
C TRP A 218 -5.69 13.17 -10.14
N ASP A 219 -5.42 14.13 -9.27
CA ASP A 219 -4.99 15.49 -9.65
C ASP A 219 -3.46 15.62 -9.54
N SER A 220 -2.83 16.00 -10.65
CA SER A 220 -1.38 16.15 -10.75
C SER A 220 -0.80 17.24 -9.84
N ALA A 221 -1.61 18.19 -9.37
CA ALA A 221 -1.20 19.20 -8.41
C ALA A 221 -0.71 18.60 -7.07
N TYR A 222 -1.16 17.39 -6.72
CA TYR A 222 -0.85 16.74 -5.45
C TYR A 222 0.32 15.74 -5.53
N CYS A 223 1.00 15.64 -6.68
CA CYS A 223 2.17 14.76 -6.84
C CYS A 223 3.33 15.10 -5.87
N MET A 224 3.42 16.34 -5.38
CA MET A 224 4.42 16.77 -4.38
C MET A 224 4.04 16.39 -2.94
N THR A 225 2.77 16.15 -2.67
CA THR A 225 2.23 16.03 -1.30
C THR A 225 1.99 14.59 -0.86
N VAL A 226 2.26 13.63 -1.74
CA VAL A 226 2.08 12.20 -1.50
C VAL A 226 3.38 11.44 -1.69
N ASP A 227 3.42 10.21 -1.18
CA ASP A 227 4.57 9.33 -1.35
C ASP A 227 4.72 8.90 -2.82
N PRO A 228 5.85 9.17 -3.50
CA PRO A 228 6.07 8.74 -4.88
C PRO A 228 6.20 7.21 -5.03
N ALA A 229 6.32 6.45 -3.95
CA ALA A 229 6.41 4.99 -4.01
C ALA A 229 5.18 4.32 -4.61
N ILE A 230 4.03 5.00 -4.62
CA ILE A 230 2.82 4.53 -5.33
C ILE A 230 3.04 4.36 -6.84
N THR A 231 4.08 5.00 -7.40
CA THR A 231 4.49 4.79 -8.80
C THR A 231 4.88 3.35 -9.08
N PHE A 232 5.30 2.58 -8.07
CA PHE A 232 5.51 1.14 -8.22
C PHE A 232 4.18 0.41 -8.44
N THR A 233 3.11 0.75 -7.71
CA THR A 233 1.77 0.18 -7.94
C THR A 233 1.26 0.51 -9.34
N ILE A 234 1.41 1.76 -9.79
CA ILE A 234 1.04 2.19 -11.15
C ILE A 234 1.82 1.38 -12.20
N PHE A 235 3.14 1.28 -12.04
CA PHE A 235 4.00 0.58 -12.98
C PHE A 235 3.75 -0.94 -13.00
N THR A 236 3.55 -1.58 -11.85
CA THR A 236 3.18 -3.00 -11.79
C THR A 236 1.86 -3.25 -12.50
N THR A 237 0.88 -2.36 -12.32
CA THR A 237 -0.43 -2.46 -13.01
C THR A 237 -0.27 -2.35 -14.52
N LEU A 238 0.55 -1.40 -15.00
CA LEU A 238 0.86 -1.26 -16.42
C LEU A 238 1.48 -2.53 -17.02
N ILE A 239 2.34 -3.23 -16.28
CA ILE A 239 2.94 -4.50 -16.73
C ILE A 239 1.85 -5.56 -16.96
N PHE A 240 0.91 -5.73 -16.03
CA PHE A 240 -0.12 -6.75 -16.15
C PHE A 240 -1.16 -6.42 -17.24
N LEU A 241 -1.53 -5.15 -17.40
CA LEU A 241 -2.39 -4.73 -18.50
C LEU A 241 -1.72 -4.90 -19.86
N ASP A 242 -0.43 -4.57 -19.99
CA ASP A 242 0.33 -4.81 -21.23
C ASP A 242 0.46 -6.31 -21.54
N LEU A 243 0.67 -7.14 -20.51
CA LEU A 243 0.70 -8.58 -20.65
C LEU A 243 -0.64 -9.13 -21.15
N GLN A 244 -1.75 -8.70 -20.54
CA GLN A 244 -3.10 -9.09 -20.99
C GLN A 244 -3.34 -8.67 -22.45
N ARG A 245 -3.00 -7.42 -22.80
CA ARG A 245 -3.15 -6.91 -24.17
C ARG A 245 -2.39 -7.75 -25.21
N LYS A 246 -1.21 -8.24 -24.85
CA LYS A 246 -0.35 -9.02 -25.76
C LYS A 246 -0.73 -10.49 -25.88
N CYS A 247 -1.37 -11.05 -24.86
CA CYS A 247 -1.65 -12.48 -24.84
C CYS A 247 -2.92 -12.88 -25.61
N GLU A 248 -3.79 -11.93 -25.99
CA GLU A 248 -5.07 -12.17 -26.72
C GLU A 248 -5.95 -13.28 -26.10
N LEU A 249 -5.67 -13.65 -24.85
CA LEU A 249 -6.38 -14.69 -24.10
C LEU A 249 -7.75 -14.12 -23.75
N VAL A 250 -8.72 -14.32 -24.63
CA VAL A 250 -10.16 -14.06 -24.39
C VAL A 250 -10.49 -12.58 -24.25
N ALA A 251 -10.24 -11.76 -25.28
CA ALA A 251 -10.62 -10.36 -25.26
C ALA A 251 -11.55 -9.99 -26.43
N THR A 252 -12.70 -9.42 -26.09
CA THR A 252 -13.61 -8.74 -27.05
C THR A 252 -13.01 -7.39 -27.44
N ASP A 253 -13.48 -6.79 -28.54
CA ASP A 253 -13.04 -5.45 -28.96
C ASP A 253 -13.30 -4.40 -27.85
N ASP A 254 -14.41 -4.52 -27.14
CA ASP A 254 -14.73 -3.65 -26.00
C ASP A 254 -13.71 -3.77 -24.87
N LEU A 255 -13.27 -5.00 -24.54
CA LEU A 255 -12.27 -5.21 -23.49
C LEU A 255 -10.90 -4.63 -23.89
N HIS A 256 -10.50 -4.79 -25.16
CA HIS A 256 -9.27 -4.17 -25.66
C HIS A 256 -9.31 -2.65 -25.51
N SER A 257 -10.42 -2.02 -25.90
CA SER A 257 -10.58 -0.56 -25.78
C SER A 257 -10.49 -0.07 -24.33
N SER A 258 -11.08 -0.82 -23.38
CA SER A 258 -10.98 -0.53 -21.95
C SER A 258 -9.54 -0.62 -21.47
N ILE A 259 -8.83 -1.69 -21.83
CA ILE A 259 -7.43 -1.90 -21.42
C ILE A 259 -6.53 -0.78 -21.96
N ASP A 260 -6.68 -0.39 -23.23
CA ASP A 260 -5.89 0.71 -23.80
C ASP A 260 -6.20 2.06 -23.11
N HIS A 261 -7.45 2.29 -22.73
CA HIS A 261 -7.82 3.46 -21.92
C HIS A 261 -7.14 3.44 -20.55
N ASP A 262 -7.24 2.33 -19.82
CA ASP A 262 -6.67 2.15 -18.48
C ASP A 262 -5.15 2.36 -18.48
N ILE A 263 -4.48 1.76 -19.46
CA ILE A 263 -3.05 1.96 -19.72
C ILE A 263 -2.74 3.44 -19.94
N THR A 264 -3.54 4.13 -20.75
CA THR A 264 -3.33 5.55 -21.06
C THR A 264 -3.41 6.41 -19.80
N VAL A 265 -4.45 6.19 -18.98
CA VAL A 265 -4.65 6.92 -17.72
C VAL A 265 -3.48 6.68 -16.76
N LEU A 266 -3.09 5.42 -16.55
CA LEU A 266 -1.98 5.05 -15.67
C LEU A 266 -0.64 5.63 -16.15
N HIS A 267 -0.40 5.60 -17.46
CA HIS A 267 0.81 6.19 -18.04
C HIS A 267 0.85 7.72 -17.88
N LEU A 268 -0.28 8.40 -18.06
CA LEU A 268 -0.39 9.85 -17.81
C LEU A 268 -0.11 10.19 -16.34
N GLN A 269 -0.69 9.43 -15.41
CA GLN A 269 -0.42 9.60 -13.98
C GLN A 269 1.07 9.41 -13.68
N LEU A 270 1.68 8.33 -14.19
CA LEU A 270 3.11 8.07 -14.00
C LEU A 270 3.99 9.19 -14.57
N LYS A 271 3.62 9.73 -15.75
CA LYS A 271 4.30 10.88 -16.37
C LYS A 271 4.18 12.13 -15.52
N HIS A 272 3.01 12.41 -14.92
CA HIS A 272 2.84 13.53 -13.99
C HIS A 272 3.77 13.40 -12.78
N PHE A 273 3.85 12.22 -12.15
CA PHE A 273 4.84 11.97 -11.10
C PHE A 273 6.28 12.15 -11.60
N GLY A 274 6.58 11.73 -12.83
CA GLY A 274 7.91 11.83 -13.45
C GLY A 274 8.38 13.27 -13.72
N THR A 275 7.49 14.27 -13.67
CA THR A 275 7.88 15.68 -13.73
C THR A 275 8.65 16.14 -12.48
N ILE A 276 8.41 15.47 -11.35
CA ILE A 276 8.93 15.82 -10.04
C ILE A 276 9.94 14.77 -9.58
N TRP A 277 9.52 13.50 -9.61
CA TRP A 277 10.23 12.41 -8.96
C TRP A 277 11.07 11.61 -9.94
N THR A 278 12.38 11.54 -9.68
CA THR A 278 13.33 10.81 -10.54
C THR A 278 12.95 9.34 -10.70
N GLN A 279 12.45 8.69 -9.64
CA GLN A 279 12.00 7.30 -9.70
C GLN A 279 10.89 7.11 -10.74
N ALA A 280 9.83 7.92 -10.68
CA ALA A 280 8.71 7.86 -11.62
C ALA A 280 9.16 8.15 -13.06
N ARG A 281 10.10 9.09 -13.24
CA ARG A 281 10.71 9.38 -14.54
C ARG A 281 11.44 8.16 -15.11
N LEU A 282 12.21 7.45 -14.29
CA LEU A 282 12.89 6.22 -14.71
C LEU A 282 11.90 5.12 -15.09
N LEU A 283 10.84 4.92 -14.29
CA LEU A 283 9.77 3.96 -14.59
C LEU A 283 9.05 4.30 -15.91
N THR A 284 8.74 5.57 -16.14
CA THR A 284 8.14 6.05 -17.40
C THR A 284 9.00 5.68 -18.62
N CYS A 285 10.33 5.77 -18.51
CA CYS A 285 11.24 5.38 -19.59
C CYS A 285 11.24 3.87 -19.88
N LYS A 286 10.79 3.04 -18.93
CA LYS A 286 10.71 1.57 -19.08
C LYS A 286 9.38 1.09 -19.62
N VAL A 287 8.36 1.95 -19.63
CA VAL A 287 7.08 1.66 -20.28
C VAL A 287 7.33 1.51 -21.80
N PRO A 288 7.03 0.33 -22.40
CA PRO A 288 7.29 0.06 -23.82
C PRO A 288 6.85 1.16 -24.77
N THR A 289 7.60 1.40 -25.84
CA THR A 289 7.31 2.47 -26.81
C THR A 289 5.98 2.30 -27.57
N SER A 290 5.34 1.13 -27.53
CA SER A 290 3.98 0.93 -28.06
C SER A 290 2.93 1.80 -27.36
N PHE A 291 3.25 2.37 -26.19
CA PHE A 291 2.41 3.33 -25.46
C PHE A 291 2.57 4.79 -25.91
N ARG A 292 3.47 5.08 -26.86
CA ARG A 292 3.74 6.44 -27.34
C ARG A 292 2.88 6.87 -28.53
N HIS A 293 2.11 5.96 -29.14
CA HIS A 293 1.36 6.24 -30.37
C HIS A 293 -0.12 6.62 -30.16
N VAL A 294 -0.55 6.86 -28.91
CA VAL A 294 -1.91 7.36 -28.60
C VAL A 294 -1.97 8.90 -28.55
N TRP A 295 -0.93 9.59 -29.03
CA TRP A 295 -0.91 11.05 -29.21
C TRP A 295 -0.18 11.45 -30.49
#